data_AF-A0A7Y0S0W5-F1
#
_entry.id   AF-A0A7Y0S0W5-F1
#
_cell.length_a   1.000
_cell.length_b   1.000
_cell.length_c   1.000
_cell.angle_alpha   90.00
_cell.angle_beta   90.00
_cell.angle_gamma   90.00
#
_symmetry.space_group_name_H-M   'P 1'
#
loop_
_entity.id
_entity.type
_entity.pdbx_description
1 polymer ?
#
loop_
_entity_poly.entity_id
_entity_poly.type
_entity_poly.pdbx_seq_one_letter_code
_entity_poly.pdbx_strand_id
1 'polypeptide(L)'
;AAKNALGNDYHALMSFDDELSHQALTAANQEKEGLWPLPLADFHREMLPSNFADLSNISSGDYSPGASTAAAFLSYFVEDYKKGWLHFDC
;
A
#
# COMPACT_ATOMS: atom_id res chain seq x y z
N ALA A 1 -1.53 -1.92 -10.78
CA ALA A 1 -0.34 -2.71 -10.36
C ALA A 1 -0.75 -3.91 -9.51
N ALA A 2 -1.63 -3.74 -8.51
CA ALA A 2 -2.15 -4.85 -7.69
C ALA A 2 -2.74 -6.01 -8.52
N LYS A 3 -3.57 -5.72 -9.54
CA LYS A 3 -4.11 -6.76 -10.45
C LYS A 3 -3.05 -7.58 -11.18
N ASN A 4 -1.89 -6.99 -11.50
CA ASN A 4 -0.79 -7.73 -12.12
C ASN A 4 -0.05 -8.62 -11.11
N ALA A 5 -0.08 -8.27 -9.82
CA ALA A 5 0.56 -9.02 -8.74
C ALA A 5 -0.35 -10.14 -8.20
N LEU A 6 -1.66 -9.90 -8.12
CA LEU A 6 -2.61 -10.76 -7.40
C LEU A 6 -3.74 -11.32 -8.28
N GLY A 7 -3.84 -10.91 -9.54
CA GLY A 7 -4.99 -11.25 -10.38
C GLY A 7 -6.26 -10.57 -9.90
N ASN A 8 -7.40 -11.25 -10.06
CA ASN A 8 -8.71 -10.79 -9.59
C ASN A 8 -9.17 -11.56 -8.33
N ASP A 9 -8.32 -12.43 -7.79
CA ASP A 9 -8.69 -13.38 -6.74
C ASP A 9 -8.41 -12.83 -5.33
N TYR A 10 -7.57 -11.80 -5.21
CA TYR A 10 -7.20 -11.18 -3.93
C TYR A 10 -7.19 -9.65 -4.02
N HIS A 11 -7.65 -9.01 -2.96
CA HIS A 11 -7.38 -7.61 -2.69
C HIS A 11 -5.96 -7.44 -2.13
N ALA A 12 -5.28 -6.36 -2.51
CA ALA A 12 -3.97 -6.04 -1.95
C ALA A 12 -4.12 -5.22 -0.65
N LEU A 13 -3.56 -5.72 0.44
CA LEU A 13 -3.45 -5.04 1.72
C LEU A 13 -2.07 -4.39 1.84
N MET A 14 -2.02 -3.09 2.16
CA MET A 14 -0.78 -2.37 2.46
C MET A 14 -0.97 -1.53 3.72
N SER A 15 -0.02 -1.61 4.64
CA SER A 15 -0.01 -0.85 5.88
C SER A 15 1.39 -0.83 6.48
N PHE A 16 1.62 0.11 7.40
CA PHE A 16 2.80 0.17 8.27
C PHE A 16 2.54 -0.44 9.65
N ASP A 17 1.29 -0.78 9.96
CA ASP A 17 0.86 -1.35 11.23
C ASP A 17 0.68 -2.86 11.06
N ASP A 18 1.70 -3.61 11.46
CA ASP A 18 1.72 -5.08 11.34
C ASP A 18 0.60 -5.73 12.17
N GLU A 19 0.31 -5.20 13.36
CA GLU A 19 -0.73 -5.75 14.24
C GLU A 19 -2.11 -5.59 13.60
N LEU A 20 -2.42 -4.39 13.10
CA LEU A 20 -3.68 -4.14 12.42
C LEU A 20 -3.80 -4.94 11.11
N SER A 21 -2.69 -5.10 10.38
CA SER A 21 -2.65 -5.92 9.17
C SER A 21 -2.99 -7.38 9.46
N HIS A 22 -2.43 -7.94 10.54
CA HIS A 22 -2.75 -9.30 10.98
C HIS A 22 -4.22 -9.46 11.38
N GLN A 23 -4.81 -8.46 12.03
CA GLN A 23 -6.24 -8.46 12.35
C GLN A 23 -7.11 -8.50 11.08
N ALA A 24 -6.78 -7.67 10.07
CA ALA A 24 -7.49 -7.65 8.80
C ALA A 24 -7.39 -8.99 8.05
N LEU A 25 -6.20 -9.58 7.98
CA LEU A 25 -5.98 -10.90 7.35
C LEU A 25 -6.76 -12.01 8.07
N THR A 26 -6.83 -11.95 9.40
CA THR A 26 -7.61 -12.90 10.20
C THR A 26 -9.10 -12.79 9.88
N ALA A 27 -9.63 -11.56 9.80
CA ALA A 27 -11.03 -11.32 9.45
C ALA A 27 -11.34 -11.81 8.02
N ALA A 28 -10.51 -11.46 7.04
CA ALA A 28 -10.68 -11.93 5.65
C ALA A 28 -10.72 -13.45 5.57
N ASN A 29 -9.86 -14.15 6.30
CA ASN A 29 -9.86 -15.61 6.33
C ASN A 29 -11.13 -16.20 6.99
N GLN A 30 -11.68 -15.54 8.03
CA GLN A 30 -12.93 -15.96 8.65
C GLN A 30 -14.13 -15.81 7.70
N GLU A 31 -14.16 -14.72 6.95
CA GLU A 31 -15.21 -14.42 5.96
C GLU A 31 -14.99 -15.10 4.60
N LYS A 32 -13.87 -15.81 4.43
CA LYS A 32 -13.47 -16.48 3.18
C LYS A 32 -13.28 -15.51 2.01
N GLU A 33 -12.77 -14.32 2.30
CA GLU A 33 -12.40 -13.30 1.32
C GLU A 33 -10.90 -13.34 1.02
N GLY A 34 -10.54 -13.15 -0.26
CA GLY A 34 -9.14 -13.12 -0.69
C GLY A 34 -8.48 -11.79 -0.32
N LEU A 35 -7.56 -11.81 0.64
CA LEU A 35 -6.75 -10.65 1.01
C LEU A 35 -5.27 -11.04 1.08
N TRP A 36 -4.40 -10.24 0.46
CA TRP A 36 -2.96 -10.52 0.41
C TRP A 36 -2.12 -9.30 0.77
N PRO A 37 -1.16 -9.41 1.71
CA PRO A 37 -0.29 -8.30 2.06
C PRO A 37 0.75 -8.03 0.97
N LEU A 38 0.83 -6.78 0.50
CA LEU A 38 1.91 -6.27 -0.33
C LEU A 38 2.83 -5.36 0.49
N PRO A 39 4.12 -5.26 0.14
CA PRO A 39 5.09 -4.51 0.92
C PRO A 39 4.79 -3.01 0.88
N LEU A 40 4.82 -2.39 2.07
CA LEU A 40 4.84 -0.94 2.26
C LEU A 40 5.88 -0.64 3.33
N ALA A 41 6.72 0.36 3.10
CA ALA A 41 7.88 0.67 3.93
C ALA A 41 8.31 2.12 3.69
N ASP A 42 9.08 2.70 4.62
CA ASP A 42 9.43 4.12 4.57
C ASP A 42 10.18 4.49 3.26
N PHE A 43 11.03 3.60 2.72
CA PHE A 43 11.70 3.86 1.45
C PHE A 43 10.74 4.04 0.27
N HIS A 44 9.53 3.46 0.30
CA HIS A 44 8.54 3.68 -0.75
C HIS A 44 8.03 5.12 -0.74
N ARG A 45 8.04 5.81 0.41
CA ARG A 45 7.67 7.22 0.52
C ARG A 45 8.71 8.14 -0.15
N GLU A 46 9.95 7.70 -0.22
CA GLU A 46 11.06 8.42 -0.86
C GLU A 46 11.05 8.26 -2.40
N MET A 47 10.28 7.31 -2.94
CA MET A 47 10.19 7.03 -4.38
C MET A 47 9.25 7.99 -5.16
N LEU A 48 8.87 9.13 -4.56
CA LEU A 48 7.92 10.10 -5.12
C LEU A 48 8.55 11.51 -5.29
N PRO A 49 9.74 11.64 -5.90
CA PRO A 49 10.41 12.93 -6.03
C PRO A 49 9.65 13.85 -6.98
N SER A 50 9.59 15.15 -6.65
CA SER A 50 9.10 16.19 -7.54
C SER A 50 10.13 17.32 -7.62
N ASN A 51 10.33 17.86 -8.82
CA ASN A 51 11.24 18.99 -9.05
C ASN A 51 10.63 20.35 -8.67
N PHE A 52 9.31 20.40 -8.46
CA PHE A 52 8.56 21.65 -8.33
C PHE A 52 7.58 21.68 -7.16
N ALA A 53 7.39 20.56 -6.46
CA ALA A 53 6.46 20.42 -5.34
C ALA A 53 7.04 19.46 -4.30
N ASP A 54 6.41 19.34 -3.14
CA ASP A 54 6.85 18.44 -2.07
C ASP A 54 6.76 16.96 -2.49
N LEU A 55 5.77 16.62 -3.32
CA LEU A 55 5.49 15.24 -3.74
C LEU A 55 5.08 15.17 -5.22
N SER A 56 5.51 14.11 -5.90
CA SER A 56 4.95 13.70 -7.19
C SER A 56 3.82 12.68 -6.97
N ASN A 57 2.74 12.76 -7.76
CA ASN A 57 1.65 11.78 -7.73
C ASN A 57 1.96 10.50 -8.52
N ILE A 58 3.07 10.49 -9.26
CA ILE A 58 3.56 9.33 -10.01
C ILE A 58 4.99 9.02 -9.57
N SER A 59 5.32 7.75 -9.39
CA SER A 59 6.71 7.31 -9.24
C SER A 59 7.43 7.35 -10.58
N SER A 60 8.70 7.72 -10.55
CA SER A 60 9.55 7.79 -11.75
C SER A 60 10.29 6.46 -11.95
N GLY A 61 10.32 5.95 -13.20
CA GLY A 61 11.11 4.79 -13.61
C GLY A 61 10.30 3.55 -13.98
N ASP A 62 10.79 2.82 -15.00
CA ASP A 62 10.11 1.72 -15.70
C ASP A 62 9.88 0.44 -14.87
N TYR A 63 10.36 0.39 -13.61
CA TYR A 63 10.24 -0.77 -12.72
C TYR A 63 9.85 -0.40 -11.28
N SER A 64 9.20 0.76 -11.09
CA SER A 64 8.75 1.14 -9.74
C SER A 64 7.58 0.25 -9.25
N PRO A 65 7.54 -0.13 -7.96
CA PRO A 65 6.47 -0.95 -7.40
C PRO A 65 5.19 -0.12 -7.25
N GLY A 66 4.43 0.02 -8.35
CA GLY A 66 3.35 1.00 -8.47
C GLY A 66 2.25 0.92 -7.40
N ALA A 67 1.93 -0.26 -6.88
CA ALA A 67 0.97 -0.41 -5.78
C ALA A 67 1.55 0.17 -4.48
N SER A 68 2.78 -0.22 -4.14
CA SER A 68 3.48 0.26 -2.95
C SER A 68 3.77 1.75 -2.99
N THR A 69 4.13 2.32 -4.15
CA THR A 69 4.36 3.77 -4.29
C THR A 69 3.06 4.57 -4.23
N ALA A 70 1.95 4.05 -4.76
CA ALA A 70 0.64 4.66 -4.60
C ALA A 70 0.17 4.64 -3.14
N ALA A 71 0.31 3.51 -2.44
CA ALA A 71 0.02 3.43 -1.01
C ALA A 71 0.93 4.39 -0.22
N ALA A 72 2.23 4.45 -0.53
CA ALA A 72 3.15 5.38 0.09
C ALA A 72 2.74 6.85 -0.14
N PHE A 73 2.26 7.20 -1.33
CA PHE A 73 1.71 8.54 -1.61
C PHE A 73 0.53 8.85 -0.69
N LEU A 74 -0.43 7.93 -0.55
CA LEU A 74 -1.58 8.11 0.35
C LEU A 74 -1.16 8.27 1.82
N SER A 75 -0.08 7.62 2.23
CA SER A 75 0.43 7.70 3.61
C SER A 75 0.92 9.10 4.02
N TYR A 76 1.18 10.01 3.08
CA TYR A 76 1.50 11.41 3.40
C TYR A 76 0.29 12.22 3.88
N PHE A 77 -0.92 11.73 3.63
CA PHE A 77 -2.17 12.41 3.98
C PHE A 77 -2.84 11.81 5.22
N VAL A 78 -2.15 10.91 5.93
CA VAL A 78 -2.57 10.32 7.20
C VAL A 78 -1.56 10.77 8.26
N GLU A 79 -2.05 11.40 9.34
CA GLU A 79 -1.20 12.01 10.37
C GLU A 79 -0.33 10.96 11.10
N ASP A 80 -0.95 9.91 11.65
CA ASP A 80 -0.25 8.76 12.25
C ASP A 80 -0.24 7.57 11.30
N TYR A 81 0.33 7.73 10.10
CA TYR A 81 0.32 6.70 9.04
C TYR A 81 0.97 5.37 9.45
N LYS A 82 1.75 5.33 10.54
CA LYS A 82 2.38 4.10 11.03
C LYS A 82 1.47 3.26 11.92
N LYS A 83 0.33 3.80 12.36
CA LYS A 83 -0.58 3.13 13.30
C LYS A 83 -2.03 3.35 12.92
N GLY A 84 -2.84 2.32 13.01
CA GLY A 84 -4.29 2.48 12.82
C GLY A 84 -4.73 2.71 11.37
N TRP A 85 -3.86 2.52 10.38
CA TRP A 85 -4.17 2.78 8.96
C TRP A 85 -3.99 1.54 8.08
N LEU A 86 -4.96 1.27 7.21
CA LEU A 86 -4.91 0.22 6.19
C LEU A 86 -5.27 0.82 4.83
N HIS A 87 -4.58 0.37 3.79
CA HIS A 87 -4.95 0.63 2.41
C HIS A 87 -5.26 -0.69 1.69
N PHE A 88 -6.41 -0.72 1.02
CA PHE A 88 -6.84 -1.82 0.16
C PHE A 88 -6.83 -1.34 -1.30
N ASP A 89 -6.14 -2.06 -2.18
CA ASP A 89 -6.15 -1.84 -3.64
C ASP A 89 -6.90 -3.00 -4.32
N CYS A 90 -7.97 -2.67 -5.05
CA CYS A 90 -9.01 -3.59 -5.55
C CYS A 90 -9.05 -3.74 -7.09
#